data_AF-A0A9R1JZ24-F1
#
_entry.id   AF-A0A9R1JZ24-F1
#
_cell.length_a   1.000
_cell.length_b   1.000
_cell.length_c   1.000
_cell.angle_alpha   90.00
_cell.angle_beta   90.00
_cell.angle_gamma   90.00
#
_symmetry.space_group_name_H-M   'P 1'
#
loop_
_entity.id
_entity.type
_entity.pdbx_description
1 polymer ?
#
loop_
_entity_poly.entity_id
_entity_poly.type
_entity_poly.pdbx_seq_one_letter_code
_entity_poly.pdbx_strand_id
1 'polypeptide(L)'
;MDKIAELQELEKGALEVNTLDMAGGESKLADHGLGLHELEKNSPTHKQGAFDVSTSELGDGECKVADHALMLHENHKQEMEAIHAKLIQLERQLEQRDKALVLIARQLNMKLQAGEMLAEEDHQRLFAVMAYVRNILDEEGKRMKVPLLDLLKREQANSKELQENHQELIQGFENIPISGGAVVGIKRMGQLDENPFRAVCNLKYRDNDPEGKAARLVSYWQEKIQKPSWRPFTKIQVDEEDKEVIDDNDPRLSKLRSDYGDSICNAVKDGLRELNEYSSRERRIMNEVWNFREGRKATMTEMITCILEQLAVADPGLRGQEFKIPTKKYSNSI
;
A
#
# COMPACT_ATOMS: atom_id res chain seq x y z
N MET A 1 30.75 -17.18 -43.47
CA MET A 1 30.63 -18.63 -43.61
C MET A 1 29.96 -19.20 -42.35
N ASP A 2 30.43 -18.85 -41.15
CA ASP A 2 29.88 -19.39 -39.89
C ASP A 2 28.41 -19.03 -39.60
N LYS A 3 27.97 -17.81 -39.91
CA LYS A 3 26.56 -17.39 -39.73
C LYS A 3 25.56 -18.12 -40.63
N ILE A 4 26.01 -18.69 -41.74
CA ILE A 4 25.14 -19.44 -42.67
C ILE A 4 24.98 -20.89 -42.17
N ALA A 5 26.04 -21.47 -41.60
CA ALA A 5 25.97 -22.78 -40.95
C ALA A 5 25.07 -22.76 -39.70
N GLU A 6 25.11 -21.67 -38.94
CA GLU A 6 24.27 -21.49 -37.75
C GLU A 6 22.77 -21.32 -38.12
N LEU A 7 22.49 -20.65 -39.25
CA LEU A 7 21.13 -20.54 -39.80
C LEU A 7 20.60 -21.87 -40.35
N GLN A 8 21.47 -22.70 -40.95
CA GLN A 8 21.09 -24.01 -41.48
C GLN A 8 20.82 -25.05 -40.37
N GLU A 9 21.55 -25.00 -39.26
CA GLU A 9 21.27 -25.83 -38.08
C GLU A 9 19.98 -25.40 -37.36
N LEU A 10 19.69 -24.10 -37.30
CA LEU A 10 18.42 -23.59 -36.76
C LEU A 10 17.21 -23.90 -37.66
N GLU A 11 17.38 -23.87 -38.99
CA GLU A 11 16.36 -24.26 -39.97
C GLU A 11 16.06 -25.77 -39.89
N LYS A 12 17.09 -26.58 -39.67
CA LYS A 12 16.96 -28.03 -39.44
C LYS A 12 16.24 -28.34 -38.12
N GLY A 13 16.55 -27.62 -37.06
CA GLY A 13 15.82 -27.70 -35.78
C GLY A 13 14.35 -27.28 -35.89
N ALA A 14 14.04 -26.28 -36.73
CA ALA A 14 12.65 -25.85 -36.99
C ALA A 14 11.86 -26.86 -37.84
N LEU A 15 12.51 -27.58 -38.75
CA LEU A 15 11.90 -28.65 -39.54
C LEU A 15 11.62 -29.91 -38.69
N GLU A 16 12.50 -30.25 -37.73
CA GLU A 16 12.27 -31.35 -36.79
C GLU A 16 11.07 -31.09 -35.86
N VAL A 17 10.86 -29.83 -35.44
CA VAL A 17 9.69 -29.41 -34.63
C VAL A 17 8.38 -29.49 -35.43
N ASN A 18 8.41 -29.27 -36.75
CA ASN A 18 7.23 -29.39 -37.62
C ASN A 18 6.76 -30.83 -37.87
N THR A 19 7.56 -31.85 -37.50
CA THR A 19 7.17 -33.27 -37.62
C THR A 19 6.54 -33.87 -36.36
N LEU A 20 6.56 -33.13 -35.24
CA LEU A 20 5.87 -33.50 -34.00
C LEU A 20 4.41 -33.01 -34.04
N ASP A 21 3.62 -33.78 -34.78
CA ASP A 21 2.19 -34.03 -34.62
C ASP A 21 1.35 -32.94 -33.92
N MET A 22 0.80 -32.02 -34.73
CA MET A 22 -0.26 -31.09 -34.33
C MET A 22 -1.60 -31.80 -34.02
N ALA A 23 -1.76 -33.11 -34.27
CA ALA A 23 -2.94 -33.87 -33.86
C ALA A 23 -2.86 -34.37 -32.40
N GLY A 24 -1.67 -34.36 -31.77
CA GLY A 24 -1.48 -34.76 -30.37
C GLY A 24 -1.85 -33.68 -29.33
N GLY A 25 -2.19 -32.46 -29.77
CA GLY A 25 -2.54 -31.35 -28.88
C GLY A 25 -3.93 -31.47 -28.25
N GLU A 26 -4.88 -32.06 -28.97
CA GLU A 26 -6.24 -32.30 -28.45
C GLU A 26 -6.29 -33.52 -27.52
N SER A 27 -5.44 -34.54 -27.72
CA SER A 27 -5.40 -35.72 -26.84
C SER A 27 -4.72 -35.45 -25.49
N LYS A 28 -3.79 -34.49 -25.41
CA LYS A 28 -3.06 -34.16 -24.17
C LYS A 28 -3.83 -33.25 -23.22
N LEU A 29 -4.82 -32.49 -23.70
CA LEU A 29 -5.74 -31.75 -22.83
C LEU A 29 -6.73 -32.68 -22.10
N ALA A 30 -7.09 -33.81 -22.71
CA ALA A 30 -7.87 -34.86 -22.03
C ALA A 30 -7.04 -35.60 -20.96
N ASP A 31 -5.76 -35.90 -21.23
CA ASP A 31 -4.86 -36.53 -20.25
C ASP A 31 -4.48 -35.61 -19.08
N HIS A 32 -4.39 -34.29 -19.29
CA HIS A 32 -4.19 -33.34 -18.19
C HIS A 32 -5.45 -33.13 -17.32
N GLY A 33 -6.65 -33.33 -17.89
CA GLY A 33 -7.89 -33.43 -17.12
C GLY A 33 -7.96 -34.71 -16.26
N LEU A 34 -7.35 -35.81 -16.72
CA LEU A 34 -7.20 -37.05 -15.95
C LEU A 34 -6.11 -36.94 -14.87
N GLY A 35 -5.02 -36.20 -15.13
CA GLY A 35 -3.95 -35.96 -14.15
C GLY A 35 -4.36 -35.07 -12.97
N LEU A 36 -5.26 -34.10 -13.17
CA LEU A 36 -5.86 -33.33 -12.07
C LEU A 36 -6.80 -34.20 -11.21
N HIS A 37 -7.51 -35.14 -11.83
CA HIS A 37 -8.35 -36.10 -11.11
C HIS A 37 -7.53 -37.20 -10.39
N GLU A 38 -6.29 -37.48 -10.82
CA GLU A 38 -5.34 -38.35 -10.10
C GLU A 38 -4.68 -37.64 -8.91
N LEU A 39 -4.42 -36.33 -8.98
CA LEU A 39 -3.97 -35.55 -7.82
C LEU A 39 -5.06 -35.39 -6.77
N GLU A 40 -6.34 -35.33 -7.18
CA GLU A 40 -7.48 -35.34 -6.26
C GLU A 40 -7.71 -36.75 -5.65
N LYS A 41 -7.39 -37.83 -6.36
CA LYS A 41 -7.40 -39.22 -5.81
C LYS A 41 -6.25 -39.53 -4.86
N ASN A 42 -5.11 -38.83 -4.99
CA ASN A 42 -3.95 -38.97 -4.10
C ASN A 42 -3.98 -38.04 -2.89
N SER A 43 -5.04 -37.23 -2.74
CA SER A 43 -5.38 -36.69 -1.44
C SER A 43 -5.71 -37.86 -0.49
N PRO A 44 -5.21 -37.89 0.76
CA PRO A 44 -5.58 -38.94 1.70
C PRO A 44 -7.06 -38.78 2.02
N THR A 45 -7.88 -39.58 1.33
CA THR A 45 -9.24 -39.91 1.77
C THR A 45 -9.18 -40.31 3.23
N HIS A 46 -9.98 -39.62 4.05
CA HIS A 46 -10.24 -39.92 5.44
C HIS A 46 -10.77 -41.36 5.54
N LYS A 47 -9.87 -42.35 5.60
CA LYS A 47 -10.24 -43.73 5.89
C LYS A 47 -10.56 -43.78 7.37
N GLN A 48 -11.86 -43.75 7.67
CA GLN A 48 -12.43 -44.18 8.93
C GLN A 48 -12.15 -45.68 9.10
N GLY A 49 -10.90 -46.04 9.42
CA GLY A 49 -10.51 -47.37 9.83
C GLY A 49 -10.47 -47.40 11.34
N ALA A 50 -11.50 -47.97 11.96
CA ALA A 50 -11.45 -48.35 13.36
C ALA A 50 -10.27 -49.33 13.55
N PHE A 51 -9.27 -48.95 14.32
CA PHE A 51 -8.31 -49.88 14.90
C PHE A 51 -8.33 -49.66 16.41
N ASP A 52 -8.76 -50.72 17.09
CA ASP A 52 -8.92 -50.80 18.53
C ASP A 52 -7.67 -50.32 19.27
N VAL A 53 -7.85 -49.30 20.10
CA VAL A 53 -6.89 -48.94 21.14
C VAL A 53 -6.94 -50.03 22.20
N SER A 54 -6.02 -51.00 22.12
CA SER A 54 -5.63 -51.77 23.29
C SER A 54 -4.56 -51.00 24.03
N THR A 55 -5.01 -50.38 25.12
CA THR A 55 -4.22 -49.68 26.12
C THR A 55 -3.21 -50.65 26.73
N SER A 56 -1.90 -50.43 26.52
CA SER A 56 -0.91 -50.76 27.54
C SER A 56 0.39 -49.97 27.36
N GLU A 57 0.77 -49.35 28.46
CA GLU A 57 2.14 -48.98 28.87
C GLU A 57 2.77 -47.67 28.38
N LEU A 58 2.79 -46.75 29.35
CA LEU A 58 3.54 -45.51 29.53
C LEU A 58 4.98 -45.54 28.97
N GLY A 59 5.31 -44.53 28.15
CA GLY A 59 6.66 -43.97 28.09
C GLY A 59 7.36 -43.98 26.72
N ASP A 60 6.77 -43.41 25.66
CA ASP A 60 7.54 -42.99 24.45
C ASP A 60 6.72 -42.12 23.44
N GLY A 61 5.72 -41.38 23.90
CA GLY A 61 4.69 -40.78 23.02
C GLY A 61 5.02 -39.40 22.46
N GLU A 62 5.72 -38.55 23.23
CA GLU A 62 5.99 -37.16 22.85
C GLU A 62 7.11 -37.02 21.79
N CYS A 63 8.07 -37.96 21.77
CA CYS A 63 9.18 -37.95 20.82
C CYS A 63 8.70 -38.20 19.37
N LYS A 64 7.76 -39.15 19.18
CA LYS A 64 7.29 -39.56 17.85
C LYS A 64 6.40 -38.53 17.15
N VAL A 65 5.62 -37.76 17.92
CA VAL A 65 4.73 -36.73 17.37
C VAL A 65 5.53 -35.51 16.92
N ALA A 66 6.57 -35.13 17.67
CA ALA A 66 7.50 -34.06 17.29
C ALA A 66 8.30 -34.43 16.03
N ASP A 67 8.80 -35.67 15.96
CA ASP A 67 9.53 -36.18 14.79
C ASP A 67 8.63 -36.24 13.53
N HIS A 68 7.37 -36.65 13.68
CA HIS A 68 6.40 -36.67 12.58
C HIS A 68 6.02 -35.27 12.10
N ALA A 69 5.90 -34.29 13.00
CA ALA A 69 5.63 -32.89 12.65
C ALA A 69 6.80 -32.26 11.88
N LEU A 70 8.04 -32.56 12.29
CA LEU A 70 9.25 -32.13 11.58
C LEU A 70 9.33 -32.73 10.17
N MET A 71 9.03 -34.02 10.04
CA MET A 71 9.04 -34.70 8.74
C MET A 71 7.98 -34.13 7.78
N LEU A 72 6.78 -33.82 8.29
CA LEU A 72 5.73 -33.14 7.53
C LEU A 72 6.14 -31.73 7.08
N HIS A 73 6.79 -30.96 7.95
CA HIS A 73 7.26 -29.62 7.61
C HIS A 73 8.33 -29.66 6.51
N GLU A 74 9.29 -30.58 6.62
CA GLU A 74 10.35 -30.72 5.60
C GLU A 74 9.79 -31.24 4.26
N ASN A 75 8.81 -32.16 4.29
CA ASN A 75 8.10 -32.57 3.06
C ASN A 75 7.37 -31.39 2.41
N HIS A 76 6.62 -30.61 3.18
CA HIS A 76 5.89 -29.46 2.64
C HIS A 76 6.84 -28.42 2.05
N LYS A 77 7.99 -28.20 2.69
CA LYS A 77 9.05 -27.31 2.19
C LYS A 77 9.64 -27.83 0.87
N GLN A 78 9.95 -29.13 0.77
CA GLN A 78 10.45 -29.73 -0.47
C GLN A 78 9.41 -29.67 -1.59
N GLU A 79 8.13 -29.90 -1.29
CA GLU A 79 7.03 -29.73 -2.25
C GLU A 79 6.94 -28.28 -2.74
N MET A 80 7.02 -27.30 -1.84
CA MET A 80 7.02 -25.88 -2.21
C MET A 80 8.22 -25.50 -3.08
N GLU A 81 9.42 -26.00 -2.76
CA GLU A 81 10.63 -25.80 -3.57
C GLU A 81 10.47 -26.42 -4.97
N ALA A 82 9.89 -27.62 -5.08
CA ALA A 82 9.62 -28.29 -6.35
C ALA A 82 8.59 -27.52 -7.20
N ILE A 83 7.55 -26.97 -6.57
CA ILE A 83 6.55 -26.12 -7.23
C ILE A 83 7.21 -24.84 -7.75
N HIS A 84 8.02 -24.16 -6.93
CA HIS A 84 8.75 -22.96 -7.34
C HIS A 84 9.72 -23.24 -8.50
N ALA A 85 10.44 -24.37 -8.45
CA ALA A 85 11.33 -24.76 -9.54
C ALA A 85 10.58 -24.98 -10.87
N LYS A 86 9.41 -25.63 -10.82
CA LYS A 86 8.53 -25.78 -11.98
C LYS A 86 8.00 -24.44 -12.48
N LEU A 87 7.63 -23.53 -11.59
CA LEU A 87 7.14 -22.21 -11.95
C LEU A 87 8.20 -21.42 -12.74
N ILE A 88 9.44 -21.38 -12.23
CA ILE A 88 10.58 -20.73 -12.91
C ILE A 88 10.85 -21.37 -14.28
N GLN A 89 10.76 -22.71 -14.39
CA GLN A 89 10.96 -23.40 -15.65
C GLN A 89 9.89 -23.02 -16.68
N LEU A 90 8.62 -22.98 -16.27
CA LEU A 90 7.50 -22.60 -17.14
C LEU A 90 7.58 -21.13 -17.56
N GLU A 91 7.97 -20.22 -16.66
CA GLU A 91 8.22 -18.81 -16.99
C GLU A 91 9.28 -18.66 -18.07
N ARG A 92 10.41 -19.38 -17.97
CA ARG A 92 11.45 -19.38 -19.01
C ARG A 92 10.93 -19.91 -20.34
N GLN A 93 10.12 -20.97 -20.33
CA GLN A 93 9.53 -21.52 -21.55
C GLN A 93 8.55 -20.53 -22.21
N LEU A 94 7.73 -19.84 -21.42
CA LEU A 94 6.85 -18.79 -21.91
C LEU A 94 7.66 -17.64 -22.52
N GLU A 95 8.71 -17.18 -21.83
CA GLU A 95 9.56 -16.09 -22.32
C GLU A 95 10.28 -16.45 -23.64
N GLN A 96 10.69 -17.72 -23.80
CA GLN A 96 11.23 -18.23 -25.05
C GLN A 96 10.19 -18.25 -26.17
N ARG A 97 8.96 -18.69 -25.88
CA ARG A 97 7.86 -18.67 -26.86
C ARG A 97 7.50 -17.24 -27.29
N ASP A 98 7.47 -16.30 -26.35
CA ASP A 98 7.18 -14.89 -26.64
C ASP A 98 8.26 -14.28 -27.54
N LYS A 99 9.54 -14.55 -27.24
CA LYS A 99 10.66 -14.11 -28.09
C LYS A 99 10.54 -14.67 -29.52
N ALA A 100 10.17 -15.95 -29.66
CA ALA A 100 9.96 -16.56 -30.96
C ALA A 100 8.79 -15.93 -31.73
N LEU A 101 7.66 -15.66 -31.07
CA LEU A 101 6.51 -14.99 -31.67
C LEU A 101 6.85 -13.57 -32.15
N VAL A 102 7.59 -12.79 -31.35
CA VAL A 102 8.05 -11.45 -31.72
C VAL A 102 8.94 -11.49 -32.97
N LEU A 103 9.84 -12.46 -33.06
CA LEU A 103 10.70 -12.64 -34.23
C LEU A 103 9.88 -12.97 -35.49
N ILE A 104 8.94 -13.90 -35.40
CA ILE A 104 8.05 -14.27 -36.51
C ILE A 104 7.22 -13.07 -36.95
N ALA A 105 6.60 -12.34 -36.01
CA ALA A 105 5.82 -11.14 -36.31
C ALA A 105 6.65 -10.08 -37.02
N ARG A 106 7.90 -9.85 -36.58
CA ARG A 106 8.83 -8.93 -37.22
C ARG A 106 9.17 -9.37 -38.65
N GLN A 107 9.38 -10.67 -38.86
CA GLN A 107 9.72 -11.23 -40.17
C GLN A 107 8.56 -11.14 -41.16
N LEU A 108 7.33 -11.45 -40.73
CA LEU A 108 6.12 -11.27 -41.53
C LEU A 108 5.88 -9.79 -41.86
N ASN A 109 6.10 -8.88 -40.91
CA ASN A 109 5.97 -7.45 -41.14
C ASN A 109 6.99 -6.93 -42.18
N MET A 110 8.22 -7.45 -42.17
CA MET A 110 9.22 -7.13 -43.21
C MET A 110 8.80 -7.62 -44.60
N LYS A 111 8.21 -8.82 -44.72
CA LYS A 111 7.68 -9.34 -46.00
C LYS A 111 6.49 -8.52 -46.51
N LEU A 112 5.58 -8.15 -45.62
CA LEU A 112 4.46 -7.25 -45.91
C LEU A 112 4.95 -5.89 -46.44
N GLN A 113 5.96 -5.29 -45.79
CA GLN A 113 6.57 -4.03 -46.23
C GLN A 113 7.29 -4.16 -47.58
N ALA A 114 7.76 -5.35 -47.94
CA ALA A 114 8.37 -5.65 -49.24
C ALA A 114 7.34 -5.83 -50.37
N GLY A 115 6.04 -5.80 -50.08
CA GLY A 115 4.98 -5.93 -51.08
C GLY A 115 4.75 -7.35 -51.57
N GLU A 116 5.27 -8.37 -50.88
CA GLU A 116 4.96 -9.77 -51.15
C GLU A 116 3.50 -10.06 -50.73
N MET A 117 2.69 -10.58 -51.65
CA MET A 117 1.35 -11.07 -51.32
C MET A 117 1.48 -12.25 -50.36
N LEU A 118 1.12 -12.05 -49.09
CA LEU A 118 1.01 -13.14 -48.11
C LEU A 118 0.11 -14.23 -48.67
N ALA A 119 0.58 -15.48 -48.62
CA ALA A 119 -0.23 -16.62 -49.00
C ALA A 119 -1.51 -16.66 -48.15
N GLU A 120 -2.59 -17.19 -48.72
CA GLU A 120 -3.90 -17.30 -48.05
C GLU A 120 -3.80 -18.05 -46.71
N GLU A 121 -2.89 -19.03 -46.64
CA GLU A 121 -2.53 -19.78 -45.43
C GLU A 121 -1.94 -18.90 -44.31
N ASP A 122 -1.14 -17.89 -44.65
CA ASP A 122 -0.54 -16.99 -43.65
C ASP A 122 -1.56 -15.99 -43.09
N HIS A 123 -2.53 -15.57 -43.92
CA HIS A 123 -3.68 -14.80 -43.44
C HIS A 123 -4.55 -15.63 -42.49
N GLN A 124 -4.79 -16.90 -42.81
CA GLN A 124 -5.54 -17.82 -41.96
C GLN A 124 -4.85 -18.00 -40.60
N ARG A 125 -3.52 -18.17 -40.61
CA ARG A 125 -2.70 -18.29 -39.39
C ARG A 125 -2.75 -17.02 -38.54
N LEU A 126 -2.59 -15.84 -39.16
CA LEU A 126 -2.71 -14.54 -38.47
C LEU A 126 -4.08 -14.36 -37.82
N PHE A 127 -5.16 -14.72 -38.52
CA PHE A 127 -6.51 -14.64 -37.99
C PHE A 127 -6.70 -15.57 -36.78
N ALA A 128 -6.20 -16.81 -36.85
CA ALA A 128 -6.24 -17.75 -35.74
C ALA A 128 -5.48 -17.24 -34.50
N VAL A 129 -4.29 -16.67 -34.69
CA VAL A 129 -3.50 -16.06 -33.60
C VAL A 129 -4.25 -14.87 -32.99
N MET A 130 -4.82 -13.98 -33.81
CA MET A 130 -5.59 -12.84 -33.31
C MET A 130 -6.83 -13.27 -32.50
N ALA A 131 -7.55 -14.31 -32.96
CA ALA A 131 -8.69 -14.86 -32.23
C ALA A 131 -8.26 -15.45 -30.88
N TYR A 132 -7.14 -16.18 -30.86
CA TYR A 132 -6.59 -16.76 -29.64
C TYR A 132 -6.16 -15.68 -28.63
N VAL A 133 -5.43 -14.65 -29.07
CA VAL A 133 -5.01 -13.52 -28.22
C VAL A 133 -6.22 -12.79 -27.64
N ARG A 134 -7.27 -12.57 -28.45
CA ARG A 134 -8.51 -11.94 -27.98
C ARG A 134 -9.19 -12.76 -26.88
N ASN A 135 -9.27 -14.08 -27.05
CA ASN A 135 -9.85 -14.95 -26.05
C ASN A 135 -9.04 -14.95 -24.74
N ILE A 136 -7.70 -14.96 -24.82
CA ILE A 136 -6.84 -14.82 -23.63
C ILE A 136 -7.15 -13.50 -22.91
N LEU A 137 -7.19 -12.38 -23.63
CA LEU A 137 -7.47 -11.08 -23.02
C LEU A 137 -8.84 -11.04 -22.33
N ASP A 138 -9.86 -11.64 -22.94
CA ASP A 138 -11.20 -11.71 -22.35
C ASP A 138 -11.23 -12.59 -21.10
N GLU A 139 -10.61 -13.78 -21.14
CA GLU A 139 -10.56 -14.68 -19.98
C GLU A 139 -9.71 -14.12 -18.84
N GLU A 140 -8.57 -13.51 -19.15
CA GLU A 140 -7.73 -12.81 -18.17
C GLU A 140 -8.47 -11.61 -17.54
N GLY A 141 -9.22 -10.85 -18.36
CA GLY A 141 -10.08 -9.77 -17.89
C GLY A 141 -11.17 -10.27 -16.94
N LYS A 142 -11.82 -11.40 -17.26
CA LYS A 142 -12.82 -12.03 -16.38
C LYS A 142 -12.18 -12.55 -15.09
N ARG A 143 -11.03 -13.23 -15.19
CA ARG A 143 -10.28 -13.78 -14.05
C ARG A 143 -9.86 -12.69 -13.08
N MET A 144 -9.40 -11.54 -13.58
CA MET A 144 -8.88 -10.44 -12.75
C MET A 144 -9.98 -9.58 -12.10
N LYS A 145 -11.20 -9.60 -12.64
CA LYS A 145 -12.31 -8.75 -12.16
C LYS A 145 -12.68 -9.00 -10.70
N VAL A 146 -12.78 -10.27 -10.28
CA VAL A 146 -13.18 -10.62 -8.91
C VAL A 146 -12.08 -10.28 -7.88
N PRO A 147 -10.81 -10.67 -8.08
CA PRO A 147 -9.72 -10.28 -7.18
C PRO A 147 -9.56 -8.77 -7.03
N LEU A 148 -9.66 -7.99 -8.12
CA LEU A 148 -9.57 -6.52 -8.04
C LEU A 148 -10.71 -5.92 -7.21
N LEU A 149 -11.92 -6.43 -7.38
CA LEU A 149 -13.07 -5.96 -6.60
C LEU A 149 -12.93 -6.31 -5.11
N ASP A 150 -12.41 -7.49 -4.79
CA ASP A 150 -12.15 -7.89 -3.40
C ASP A 150 -11.05 -7.04 -2.77
N LEU A 151 -9.95 -6.81 -3.50
CA LEU A 151 -8.86 -5.96 -3.05
C LEU A 151 -9.34 -4.51 -2.79
N LEU A 152 -10.20 -3.98 -3.66
CA LEU A 152 -10.78 -2.65 -3.46
C LEU A 152 -11.65 -2.59 -2.20
N LYS A 153 -12.50 -3.60 -1.97
CA LYS A 153 -13.32 -3.67 -0.74
C LYS A 153 -12.46 -3.76 0.51
N ARG A 154 -11.38 -4.55 0.45
CA ARG A 154 -10.44 -4.72 1.56
C ARG A 154 -9.67 -3.44 1.86
N GLU A 155 -9.20 -2.75 0.83
CA GLU A 155 -8.56 -1.44 0.97
C GLU A 155 -9.52 -0.44 1.62
N GLN A 156 -10.76 -0.34 1.13
CA GLN A 156 -11.78 0.53 1.72
C GLN A 156 -12.05 0.21 3.20
N ALA A 157 -12.19 -1.08 3.53
CA ALA A 157 -12.39 -1.51 4.91
C ALA A 157 -11.18 -1.19 5.80
N ASN A 158 -9.95 -1.47 5.33
CA ASN A 158 -8.73 -1.19 6.07
C ASN A 158 -8.50 0.32 6.26
N SER A 159 -8.77 1.12 5.23
CA SER A 159 -8.69 2.58 5.29
C SER A 159 -9.71 3.16 6.27
N LYS A 160 -10.93 2.60 6.31
CA LYS A 160 -11.93 2.94 7.31
C LYS A 160 -11.49 2.58 8.73
N GLU A 161 -11.02 1.35 8.96
CA GLU A 161 -10.50 0.92 10.28
C GLU A 161 -9.34 1.82 10.73
N LEU A 162 -8.42 2.17 9.83
CA LEU A 162 -7.28 3.03 10.14
C LEU A 162 -7.74 4.43 10.56
N GLN A 163 -8.72 4.99 9.86
CA GLN A 163 -9.30 6.29 10.19
C GLN A 163 -10.02 6.26 11.54
N GLU A 164 -10.80 5.23 11.82
CA GLU A 164 -11.50 5.05 13.11
C GLU A 164 -10.50 4.92 14.26
N ASN A 165 -9.46 4.08 14.11
CA ASN A 165 -8.40 3.92 15.11
C ASN A 165 -7.64 5.23 15.38
N HIS A 166 -7.36 6.03 14.34
CA HIS A 166 -6.69 7.33 14.51
C HIS A 166 -7.59 8.33 15.26
N GLN A 167 -8.88 8.36 14.95
CA GLN A 167 -9.85 9.20 15.65
C GLN A 167 -10.02 8.79 17.13
N GLU A 168 -10.12 7.49 17.41
CA GLU A 168 -10.16 6.98 18.79
C GLU A 168 -8.88 7.32 19.55
N LEU A 169 -7.72 7.25 18.90
CA LEU A 169 -6.45 7.61 19.51
C LEU A 169 -6.42 9.10 19.88
N ILE A 170 -6.78 9.99 18.96
CA ILE A 170 -6.89 11.43 19.23
C ILE A 170 -7.83 11.69 20.40
N GLN A 171 -9.02 11.08 20.39
CA GLN A 171 -10.00 11.22 21.46
C GLN A 171 -9.46 10.69 22.80
N GLY A 172 -8.69 9.60 22.79
CA GLY A 172 -7.98 9.09 23.96
C GLY A 172 -7.01 10.12 24.52
N PHE A 173 -6.17 10.70 23.66
CA PHE A 173 -5.21 11.75 24.05
C PHE A 173 -5.88 13.04 24.56
N GLU A 174 -7.05 13.42 24.02
CA GLU A 174 -7.84 14.55 24.53
C GLU A 174 -8.35 14.34 25.96
N ASN A 175 -8.65 13.09 26.32
CA ASN A 175 -9.19 12.74 27.63
C ASN A 175 -8.10 12.48 28.68
N ILE A 176 -6.85 12.25 28.27
CA ILE A 176 -5.74 12.06 29.21
C ILE A 176 -5.27 13.44 29.68
N PRO A 177 -5.17 13.70 31.01
CA PRO A 177 -4.59 14.92 31.54
C PRO A 177 -3.07 14.90 31.32
N ILE A 178 -2.64 15.26 30.12
CA ILE A 178 -1.24 15.40 29.76
C ILE A 178 -0.74 16.73 30.33
N SER A 179 0.17 16.66 31.30
CA SER A 179 0.81 17.85 31.87
C SER A 179 1.46 18.70 30.77
N GLY A 180 1.39 20.03 30.87
CA GLY A 180 1.82 20.98 29.84
C GLY A 180 3.30 20.94 29.44
N GLY A 181 4.10 20.07 30.05
CA GLY A 181 5.50 19.80 29.69
C GLY A 181 5.73 18.49 28.93
N ALA A 182 4.68 17.77 28.54
CA ALA A 182 4.85 16.52 27.81
C ALA A 182 5.38 16.75 26.38
N VAL A 183 6.28 15.87 25.95
CA VAL A 183 6.88 15.90 24.61
C VAL A 183 5.84 15.64 23.52
N VAL A 184 4.85 14.80 23.84
CA VAL A 184 3.75 14.40 22.95
C VAL A 184 2.44 14.90 23.54
N GLY A 185 1.59 15.49 22.71
CA GLY A 185 0.27 15.96 23.12
C GLY A 185 -0.61 16.34 21.94
N ILE A 186 -1.79 16.88 22.23
CA ILE A 186 -2.72 17.34 21.19
C ILE A 186 -2.29 18.72 20.67
N LYS A 187 -2.07 18.79 19.36
CA LYS A 187 -1.93 20.06 18.62
C LYS A 187 -3.22 20.32 17.83
N ARG A 188 -3.72 21.55 17.92
CA ARG A 188 -4.89 22.02 17.16
C ARG A 188 -4.42 22.62 15.84
N MET A 189 -4.36 21.81 14.80
CA MET A 189 -3.86 22.20 13.47
C MET A 189 -4.73 23.30 12.87
N GLY A 190 -4.12 24.45 12.58
CA GLY A 190 -4.81 25.63 12.06
C GLY A 190 -5.32 26.60 13.14
N GLN A 191 -5.08 26.32 14.42
CA GLN A 191 -5.29 27.27 15.51
C GLN A 191 -4.07 28.21 15.59
N LEU A 192 -4.31 29.51 15.59
CA LEU A 192 -3.25 30.52 15.69
C LEU A 192 -2.57 30.46 17.05
N ASP A 193 -1.23 30.49 17.05
CA ASP A 193 -0.43 30.74 18.25
C ASP A 193 -0.69 32.18 18.73
N GLU A 194 -1.16 32.32 19.97
CA GLU A 194 -1.49 33.61 20.57
C GLU A 194 -0.26 34.39 21.04
N ASN A 195 0.87 33.71 21.29
CA ASN A 195 2.05 34.34 21.91
C ASN A 195 2.61 35.51 21.09
N PRO A 196 2.77 35.41 19.75
CA PRO A 196 3.17 36.54 18.92
C PRO A 196 2.22 37.73 19.02
N PHE A 197 0.90 37.46 19.12
CA PHE A 197 -0.12 38.50 19.23
C PHE A 197 -0.04 39.21 20.57
N ARG A 198 0.06 38.45 21.67
CA ARG A 198 0.24 39.01 23.02
C ARG A 198 1.52 39.83 23.11
N ALA A 199 2.64 39.32 22.60
CA ALA A 199 3.93 40.03 22.63
C ALA A 199 3.86 41.38 21.91
N VAL A 200 3.34 41.42 20.69
CA VAL A 200 3.22 42.67 19.90
C VAL A 200 2.21 43.63 20.53
N CYS A 201 1.04 43.13 20.96
CA CYS A 201 0.03 43.98 21.59
C CYS A 201 0.50 44.54 22.94
N ASN A 202 1.25 43.78 23.73
CA ASN A 202 1.87 44.25 24.97
C ASN A 202 2.88 45.37 24.73
N LEU A 203 3.53 45.43 23.57
CA LEU A 203 4.42 46.54 23.23
C LEU A 203 3.64 47.76 22.70
N LYS A 204 2.63 47.51 21.85
CA LYS A 204 1.90 48.57 21.11
C LYS A 204 0.78 49.24 21.92
N TYR A 205 0.23 48.55 22.92
CA TYR A 205 -0.99 48.97 23.63
C TYR A 205 -0.89 48.87 25.16
N ARG A 206 0.30 49.07 25.74
CA ARG A 206 0.58 48.91 27.18
C ARG A 206 -0.51 49.47 28.10
N ASP A 207 -0.94 50.70 27.86
CA ASP A 207 -1.92 51.40 28.72
C ASP A 207 -3.37 51.29 28.23
N ASN A 208 -3.62 50.49 27.19
CA ASN A 208 -4.90 50.44 26.50
C ASN A 208 -5.28 49.00 26.16
N ASP A 209 -5.49 48.19 27.20
CA ASP A 209 -5.96 46.80 27.16
C ASP A 209 -5.21 45.93 26.12
N PRO A 210 -3.91 45.67 26.34
CA PRO A 210 -3.12 44.89 25.39
C PRO A 210 -3.62 43.46 25.23
N GLU A 211 -4.09 42.84 26.32
CA GLU A 211 -4.60 41.47 26.34
C GLU A 211 -5.91 41.35 25.54
N GLY A 212 -6.89 42.22 25.79
CA GLY A 212 -8.16 42.21 25.06
C GLY A 212 -7.97 42.53 23.57
N LYS A 213 -7.00 43.37 23.21
CA LYS A 213 -6.63 43.62 21.82
C LYS A 213 -5.95 42.42 21.15
N ALA A 214 -5.05 41.74 21.85
CA ALA A 214 -4.44 40.51 21.34
C ALA A 214 -5.53 39.46 21.06
N ALA A 215 -6.44 39.22 22.01
CA ALA A 215 -7.53 38.25 21.87
C ALA A 215 -8.45 38.57 20.68
N ARG A 216 -8.83 39.86 20.50
CA ARG A 216 -9.62 40.30 19.35
C ARG A 216 -8.89 40.10 18.03
N LEU A 217 -7.58 40.37 18.00
CA LEU A 217 -6.76 40.23 16.80
C LEU A 217 -6.60 38.75 16.41
N VAL A 218 -6.32 37.87 17.37
CA VAL A 218 -6.28 36.41 17.16
C VAL A 218 -7.63 35.94 16.60
N SER A 219 -8.73 36.30 17.25
CA SER A 219 -10.08 35.88 16.82
C SER A 219 -10.42 36.36 15.41
N TYR A 220 -10.08 37.62 15.09
CA TYR A 220 -10.26 38.18 13.76
C TYR A 220 -9.49 37.37 12.71
N TRP A 221 -8.21 37.10 12.94
CA TRP A 221 -7.39 36.37 11.96
C TRP A 221 -7.76 34.89 11.88
N GLN A 222 -8.11 34.26 13.00
CA GLN A 222 -8.61 32.89 13.06
C GLN A 222 -9.88 32.74 12.22
N GLU A 223 -10.80 33.71 12.28
CA GLU A 223 -11.99 33.74 11.42
C GLU A 223 -11.62 33.95 9.95
N LYS A 224 -10.62 34.80 9.66
CA LYS A 224 -10.19 35.06 8.28
C LYS A 224 -9.57 33.83 7.63
N ILE A 225 -8.62 33.17 8.28
CA ILE A 225 -7.92 32.00 7.71
C ILE A 225 -8.85 30.80 7.49
N GLN A 226 -9.91 30.68 8.30
CA GLN A 226 -10.92 29.63 8.15
C GLN A 226 -11.93 29.91 7.04
N LYS A 227 -12.01 31.14 6.50
CA LYS A 227 -12.92 31.44 5.37
C LYS A 227 -12.38 30.82 4.08
N PRO A 228 -13.12 29.89 3.44
CA PRO A 228 -12.67 29.27 2.19
C PRO A 228 -12.44 30.27 1.05
N SER A 229 -13.16 31.40 1.07
CA SER A 229 -13.07 32.47 0.07
C SER A 229 -11.75 33.25 0.07
N TRP A 230 -10.91 33.09 1.10
CA TRP A 230 -9.58 33.71 1.11
C TRP A 230 -8.50 32.63 1.17
N ARG A 231 -7.94 32.26 0.02
CA ARG A 231 -6.90 31.23 -0.12
C ARG A 231 -5.62 31.84 -0.70
N PRO A 232 -4.73 32.42 0.12
CA PRO A 232 -3.52 33.08 -0.36
C PRO A 232 -2.43 32.05 -0.70
N PHE A 233 -2.72 31.13 -1.63
CA PHE A 233 -1.78 30.11 -2.09
C PHE A 233 -1.55 30.26 -3.59
N THR A 234 -0.29 30.15 -3.99
CA THR A 234 0.14 30.09 -5.37
C THR A 234 0.85 28.76 -5.62
N LYS A 235 0.92 28.34 -6.88
CA LYS A 235 1.64 27.13 -7.27
C LYS A 235 3.05 27.50 -7.71
N ILE A 236 4.02 26.73 -7.25
CA ILE A 236 5.39 26.76 -7.73
C ILE A 236 5.78 25.37 -8.23
N GLN A 237 6.64 25.31 -9.23
CA GLN A 237 7.15 24.05 -9.75
C GLN A 237 8.43 23.69 -9.01
N VAL A 238 8.45 22.54 -8.33
CA VAL A 238 9.61 22.01 -7.61
C VAL A 238 9.75 20.54 -7.96
N ASP A 239 10.88 20.14 -8.54
CA ASP A 239 11.16 18.74 -8.94
C ASP A 239 10.07 18.14 -9.84
N GLU A 240 9.61 18.91 -10.84
CA GLU A 240 8.53 18.54 -11.78
C GLU A 240 7.12 18.38 -11.15
N GLU A 241 6.97 18.66 -9.85
CA GLU A 241 5.68 18.68 -9.16
C GLU A 241 5.20 20.11 -8.85
N ASP A 242 3.89 20.33 -9.01
CA ASP A 242 3.20 21.56 -8.56
C ASP A 242 3.05 21.53 -7.02
N LYS A 243 3.81 22.38 -6.31
CA LYS A 243 3.65 22.58 -4.87
C LYS A 243 2.92 23.88 -4.58
N GLU A 244 1.93 23.83 -3.68
CA GLU A 244 1.23 25.03 -3.22
C GLU A 244 2.01 25.70 -2.08
N VAL A 245 2.36 26.96 -2.27
CA VAL A 245 3.02 27.81 -1.28
C VAL A 245 2.20 29.06 -1.03
N ILE A 246 2.40 29.70 0.12
CA ILE A 246 1.70 30.95 0.43
C ILE A 246 2.18 32.06 -0.50
N ASP A 247 1.25 32.83 -1.06
CA ASP A 247 1.56 34.03 -1.83
C ASP A 247 2.00 35.16 -0.88
N ASP A 248 3.31 35.44 -0.88
CA ASP A 248 3.90 36.53 -0.09
C ASP A 248 3.41 37.92 -0.52
N ASN A 249 2.86 38.06 -1.72
CA ASN A 249 2.28 39.32 -2.22
C ASN A 249 0.79 39.47 -1.87
N ASP A 250 0.18 38.53 -1.12
CA ASP A 250 -1.22 38.66 -0.71
C ASP A 250 -1.44 40.01 0.01
N PRO A 251 -2.40 40.84 -0.43
CA PRO A 251 -2.60 42.17 0.14
C PRO A 251 -2.93 42.17 1.63
N ARG A 252 -3.60 41.12 2.13
CA ARG A 252 -3.98 41.03 3.55
C ARG A 252 -2.79 40.63 4.41
N LEU A 253 -1.98 39.67 3.96
CA LEU A 253 -0.74 39.29 4.63
C LEU A 253 0.29 40.43 4.61
N SER A 254 0.41 41.15 3.49
CA SER A 254 1.27 42.33 3.35
C SER A 254 0.86 43.44 4.32
N LYS A 255 -0.45 43.70 4.44
CA LYS A 255 -0.97 44.68 5.40
C LYS A 255 -0.75 44.24 6.84
N LEU A 256 -1.02 42.97 7.18
CA LEU A 256 -0.78 42.41 8.51
C LEU A 256 0.68 42.58 8.94
N ARG A 257 1.61 42.26 8.03
CA ARG A 257 3.05 42.43 8.24
C ARG A 257 3.41 43.88 8.49
N SER A 258 2.85 44.81 7.73
CA SER A 258 3.11 46.25 7.89
C SER A 258 2.55 46.79 9.20
N ASP A 259 1.35 46.36 9.60
CA ASP A 259 0.66 46.88 10.78
C ASP A 259 1.21 46.30 12.10
N TYR A 260 1.64 45.03 12.09
CA TYR A 260 1.98 44.29 13.32
C TYR A 260 3.31 43.54 13.29
N GLY A 261 4.01 43.50 12.16
CA GLY A 261 5.33 42.87 12.01
C GLY A 261 5.29 41.39 11.62
N ASP A 262 6.48 40.84 11.44
CA ASP A 262 6.70 39.50 10.88
C ASP A 262 6.25 38.39 11.81
N SER A 263 6.30 38.58 13.13
CA SER A 263 5.94 37.55 14.10
C SER A 263 4.48 37.13 13.99
N ILE A 264 3.54 38.09 13.96
CA ILE A 264 2.12 37.82 13.76
C ILE A 264 1.86 37.30 12.34
N CYS A 265 2.51 37.88 11.33
CA CYS A 265 2.35 37.44 9.95
C CYS A 265 2.74 35.96 9.78
N ASN A 266 3.86 35.55 10.38
CA ASN A 266 4.33 34.16 10.34
C ASN A 266 3.39 33.22 11.07
N ALA A 267 2.87 33.59 12.25
CA ALA A 267 1.87 32.78 12.95
C ALA A 267 0.59 32.57 12.12
N VAL A 268 0.15 33.59 11.38
CA VAL A 268 -0.99 33.47 10.45
C VAL A 268 -0.65 32.58 9.26
N LYS A 269 0.57 32.67 8.72
CA LYS A 269 1.05 31.79 7.64
C LYS A 269 1.17 30.33 8.09
N ASP A 270 1.64 30.09 9.31
CA ASP A 270 1.69 28.75 9.91
C ASP A 270 0.27 28.16 10.01
N GLY A 271 -0.67 28.90 10.59
CA GLY A 271 -2.07 28.46 10.68
C GLY A 271 -2.70 28.19 9.30
N LEU A 272 -2.39 29.00 8.28
CA LEU A 272 -2.84 28.77 6.90
C LEU A 272 -2.26 27.48 6.31
N ARG A 273 -0.97 27.21 6.51
CA ARG A 273 -0.32 25.97 6.04
C ARG A 273 -0.97 24.75 6.69
N GLU A 274 -1.15 24.79 8.00
CA GLU A 274 -1.77 23.70 8.76
C GLU A 274 -3.21 23.44 8.31
N LEU A 275 -4.01 24.50 8.08
CA LEU A 275 -5.36 24.33 7.53
C LEU A 275 -5.33 23.75 6.11
N ASN A 276 -4.36 24.11 5.27
CA ASN A 276 -4.27 23.55 3.92
C ASN A 276 -3.88 22.07 3.92
N GLU A 277 -2.99 21.67 4.82
CA GLU A 277 -2.54 20.27 4.94
C GLU A 277 -3.63 19.37 5.53
N TYR A 278 -4.32 19.82 6.58
CA TYR A 278 -5.26 18.97 7.33
C TYR A 278 -6.73 19.14 6.95
N SER A 279 -7.10 20.30 6.40
CA SER A 279 -8.49 20.62 6.06
C SER A 279 -8.58 21.56 4.85
N SER A 280 -7.95 21.17 3.74
CA SER A 280 -7.86 22.01 2.52
C SER A 280 -9.20 22.59 2.05
N ARG A 281 -10.28 21.81 2.14
CA ARG A 281 -11.62 22.19 1.69
C ARG A 281 -12.46 22.86 2.77
N GLU A 282 -12.57 22.22 3.94
CA GLU A 282 -13.49 22.67 4.99
C GLU A 282 -12.88 23.75 5.88
N ARG A 283 -11.54 23.84 5.91
CA ARG A 283 -10.75 24.74 6.76
C ARG A 283 -11.17 24.70 8.22
N ARG A 284 -11.43 23.49 8.71
CA ARG A 284 -11.71 23.24 10.12
C ARG A 284 -10.41 22.99 10.85
N ILE A 285 -10.35 23.49 12.08
CA ILE A 285 -9.30 23.14 13.02
C ILE A 285 -9.44 21.66 13.35
N MET A 286 -8.37 20.90 13.13
CA MET A 286 -8.31 19.47 13.41
C MET A 286 -7.32 19.20 14.53
N ASN A 287 -7.62 18.22 15.37
CA ASN A 287 -6.69 17.80 16.41
C ASN A 287 -5.79 16.71 15.85
N GLU A 288 -4.51 16.77 16.20
CA GLU A 288 -3.50 15.78 15.82
C GLU A 288 -2.58 15.51 17.00
N VAL A 289 -2.14 14.26 17.13
CA VAL A 289 -1.14 13.91 18.14
C VAL A 289 0.23 14.32 17.63
N TRP A 290 0.86 15.26 18.34
CA TRP A 290 2.04 15.97 17.89
C TRP A 290 3.21 15.77 18.84
N ASN A 291 4.40 15.56 18.28
CA ASN A 291 5.64 15.64 19.02
C ASN A 291 6.15 17.09 18.96
N PHE A 292 6.00 17.82 20.06
CA PHE A 292 6.39 19.23 20.16
C PHE A 292 7.91 19.44 20.21
N ARG A 293 8.67 18.42 20.62
CA ARG A 293 10.14 18.47 20.59
C ARG A 293 10.66 18.38 19.16
N GLU A 294 10.11 17.45 18.39
CA GLU A 294 10.55 17.17 17.02
C GLU A 294 9.85 18.04 15.97
N GLY A 295 8.77 18.73 16.35
CA GLY A 295 8.04 19.61 15.43
C GLY A 295 7.33 18.86 14.30
N ARG A 296 6.86 17.63 14.56
CA ARG A 296 6.16 16.78 13.59
C ARG A 296 5.06 15.94 14.25
N LYS A 297 4.23 15.29 13.43
CA LYS A 297 3.29 14.24 13.88
C LYS A 297 4.02 13.21 14.74
N ALA A 298 3.41 12.82 15.84
CA ALA A 298 3.94 11.77 16.69
C ALA A 298 3.90 10.43 15.95
N THR A 299 4.96 9.62 16.10
CA THR A 299 4.97 8.25 15.60
C THR A 299 4.14 7.34 16.50
N MET A 300 3.70 6.20 15.98
CA MET A 300 2.96 5.21 16.78
C MET A 300 3.73 4.79 18.04
N THR A 301 5.05 4.62 17.92
CA THR A 301 5.92 4.33 19.07
C THR A 301 5.91 5.45 20.10
N GLU A 302 6.07 6.71 19.67
CA GLU A 302 6.02 7.88 20.57
C GLU A 302 4.67 7.98 21.29
N MET A 303 3.57 7.71 20.57
CA MET A 303 2.22 7.73 21.12
C MET A 303 2.00 6.63 22.17
N ILE A 304 2.37 5.38 21.85
CA ILE A 304 2.25 4.24 22.77
C ILE A 304 3.12 4.47 24.01
N THR A 305 4.37 4.89 23.83
CA THR A 305 5.27 5.19 24.95
C THR A 305 4.68 6.27 25.85
N CYS A 306 4.13 7.36 25.27
CA CYS A 306 3.47 8.40 26.05
C CYS A 306 2.29 7.86 26.86
N ILE A 307 1.40 7.07 26.25
CA ILE A 307 0.26 6.46 26.95
C ILE A 307 0.75 5.58 28.12
N LEU A 308 1.74 4.72 27.88
CA LEU A 308 2.29 3.82 28.90
C LEU A 308 2.92 4.59 30.07
N GLU A 309 3.66 5.66 29.79
CA GLU A 309 4.23 6.53 30.81
C GLU A 309 3.14 7.19 31.67
N GLN A 310 2.09 7.72 31.04
CA GLN A 310 0.98 8.33 31.76
C GLN A 310 0.21 7.31 32.62
N LEU A 311 -0.01 6.10 32.11
CA LEU A 311 -0.62 5.01 32.88
C LEU A 311 0.25 4.59 34.06
N ALA A 312 1.57 4.52 33.90
CA ALA A 312 2.50 4.20 34.99
C ALA A 312 2.63 5.32 36.04
N VAL A 313 2.27 6.55 35.68
CA VAL A 313 2.13 7.66 36.66
C VAL A 313 0.82 7.53 37.42
N ALA A 314 -0.28 7.17 36.75
CA ALA A 314 -1.59 6.98 37.38
C ALA A 314 -1.65 5.72 38.26
N ASP A 315 -0.97 4.65 37.87
CA ASP A 315 -0.82 3.41 38.63
C ASP A 315 0.64 2.92 38.59
N PRO A 316 1.44 3.20 39.64
CA PRO A 316 2.84 2.79 39.73
C PRO A 316 3.08 1.28 39.63
N GLY A 317 2.05 0.45 39.88
CA GLY A 317 2.13 -1.02 39.81
C GLY A 317 2.25 -1.56 38.38
N LEU A 318 1.95 -0.75 37.37
CA LEU A 318 2.08 -1.10 35.95
C LEU A 318 3.51 -0.92 35.40
N ARG A 319 4.41 -0.32 36.17
CA ARG A 319 5.78 -0.03 35.73
C ARG A 319 6.59 -1.33 35.62
N GLY A 320 6.95 -1.71 34.40
CA GLY A 320 7.76 -2.92 34.12
C GLY A 320 6.95 -4.21 33.87
N GLN A 321 5.62 -4.13 33.74
CA GLN A 321 4.83 -5.26 33.25
C GLN A 321 4.88 -5.37 31.73
N GLU A 322 5.08 -6.58 31.21
CA GLU A 322 4.85 -6.88 29.79
C GLU A 322 3.34 -6.90 29.50
N PHE A 323 2.87 -5.91 28.76
CA PHE A 323 1.50 -5.91 28.25
C PHE A 323 1.40 -6.95 27.13
N LYS A 324 0.67 -8.05 27.36
CA LYS A 324 0.35 -9.02 26.32
C LYS A 324 -0.54 -8.36 25.27
N ILE A 325 0.04 -8.02 24.13
CA ILE A 325 -0.72 -7.56 22.96
C ILE A 325 -1.58 -8.74 22.49
N PRO A 326 -2.91 -8.62 22.45
CA PRO A 326 -3.76 -9.65 21.87
C PRO A 326 -3.37 -9.81 20.40
N THR A 327 -3.00 -11.03 20.00
CA THR A 327 -2.73 -11.32 18.58
C THR A 327 -4.00 -11.08 17.79
N LYS A 328 -3.99 -10.05 16.92
CA LYS A 328 -5.08 -9.81 15.95
C LYS A 328 -5.22 -11.09 15.13
N LYS A 329 -6.36 -11.77 15.23
CA LYS A 329 -6.67 -12.91 14.37
C LYS A 329 -6.79 -12.36 12.96
N TYR A 330 -5.73 -12.46 12.16
CA TYR A 330 -5.87 -12.31 10.73
C TYR A 330 -6.80 -13.42 10.27
N SER A 331 -7.99 -13.05 9.80
CA SER A 331 -8.87 -13.98 9.09
C SER A 331 -8.14 -14.41 7.83
N ASN A 332 -7.39 -15.50 7.91
CA ASN A 332 -6.90 -16.23 6.77
C ASN A 332 -8.10 -16.91 6.09
N SER A 333 -8.90 -16.14 5.37
CA SER A 333 -9.69 -16.69 4.27
C SER A 333 -8.84 -16.49 3.01
N ILE A 334 -8.14 -17.57 2.66
CA ILE A 334 -7.52 -17.78 1.34
C ILE A 334 -8.64 -17.99 0.32
#